data_AF-F6I116-F1
#
_entry.id   AF-F6I116-F1
#
_cell.length_a   1.000
_cell.length_b   1.000
_cell.length_c   1.000
_cell.angle_alpha   90.00
_cell.angle_beta   90.00
_cell.angle_gamma   90.00
#
_symmetry.space_group_name_H-M   'P 1'
#
loop_
_entity.id
_entity.type
_entity.pdbx_description
1 polymer ?
#
loop_
_entity_poly.entity_id
_entity_poly.type
_entity_poly.pdbx_seq_one_letter_code
_entity_poly.pdbx_strand_id
1 'polypeptide(L)'
;MPSLSSPNLNFSPFRTNPRKPRRRPCLVEAIVKLCKKNKLNEAVSSLENLARRGLRLDSRTLASLLQHCADSRALREGKRVHLHLKLTGLKRPGTFLSNHLINMYAKCGKEVEARKVFDKMSARNLYSWNNMLSGYAKLGMIKPARKLFDKMPEKDVVSWNTMVIAHAQCGYWDEALRFYSEFRQLGIQCNGFSFAGVLTVCVKLKEVGLTRQVHGQILVAGFLSNVVLSSSVLDAYVKCGLMGDARKLFDEMSARDVLAWTTMVSGYAKWGDMKSANELFVEMPEKNPVSWTALISGYARNGMGHKALELFTKMMLFHVRPDQFTFSSCLCACASIASLKHGKQIHAYLLRINFQPNTIVVSALIDMYSKCGSLGIGRKVFDLMGNKLDVVLWNTIISALAQHGCGEEAIQMLDDMVRSGAKPDKITFVVILNACSHSGLVQQGLNFFESMSCDYGIVPSQEHYACLIDLLGRAGCFEEVMDQLEKMPYKPDDRVWNALLGVCRIHGHIELGRKAAERLIELEPQSSTAYVLLSSIYAVLGRWESVQKVRQLMNERQVKKERAISWLEIENKVHSFSVSDSSHPLKEQIYSVLEQLAGQMEEDASLFIAQR
;
A
#
# COMPACT_ATOMS: atom_id res chain seq x y z
N MET A 1 -34.32 16.98 108.78
CA MET A 1 -34.35 15.54 109.06
C MET A 1 -35.10 14.86 107.91
N PRO A 2 -34.58 13.75 107.38
CA PRO A 2 -33.67 13.76 106.23
C PRO A 2 -34.15 12.78 105.13
N SER A 3 -33.68 12.80 103.87
CA SER A 3 -32.35 12.31 103.49
C SER A 3 -31.82 12.88 102.17
N LEU A 4 -30.57 13.35 102.27
CA LEU A 4 -29.56 13.39 101.22
C LEU A 4 -29.20 11.96 100.78
N SER A 5 -28.98 11.75 99.49
CA SER A 5 -27.73 11.17 98.95
C SER A 5 -27.73 11.16 97.42
N SER A 6 -26.52 11.24 96.87
CA SER A 6 -26.15 11.79 95.57
C SER A 6 -25.75 10.68 94.55
N PRO A 7 -24.93 10.94 93.51
CA PRO A 7 -25.20 10.67 92.09
C PRO A 7 -24.55 9.36 91.57
N ASN A 8 -24.81 8.95 90.31
CA ASN A 8 -23.79 8.32 89.44
C ASN A 8 -24.24 8.14 87.97
N LEU A 9 -23.63 8.97 87.11
CA LEU A 9 -22.90 8.65 85.87
C LEU A 9 -23.37 7.56 84.88
N ASN A 10 -23.53 8.03 83.64
CA ASN A 10 -23.16 7.45 82.35
C ASN A 10 -23.89 6.19 81.83
N PHE A 11 -24.65 6.35 80.75
CA PHE A 11 -24.19 6.12 79.37
C PHE A 11 -25.39 6.31 78.41
N SER A 12 -25.20 7.09 77.35
CA SER A 12 -26.19 7.37 76.31
C SER A 12 -26.63 6.10 75.55
N PRO A 13 -27.94 5.83 75.35
CA PRO A 13 -28.37 4.86 74.36
C PRO A 13 -28.57 5.55 73.00
N PHE A 14 -27.80 5.07 72.02
CA PHE A 14 -27.93 5.35 70.60
C PHE A 14 -29.39 5.20 70.13
N ARG A 15 -29.93 6.26 69.51
CA ARG A 15 -31.17 6.22 68.73
C ARG A 15 -30.97 5.30 67.52
N THR A 16 -31.67 4.17 67.53
CA THR A 16 -31.83 3.26 66.39
C THR A 16 -32.74 3.90 65.35
N ASN A 17 -32.14 4.45 64.29
CA ASN A 17 -32.88 4.88 63.09
C ASN A 17 -33.29 3.63 62.26
N PRO A 18 -34.55 3.49 61.82
CA PRO A 18 -35.00 2.32 61.07
C PRO A 18 -34.29 2.26 59.71
N ARG A 19 -33.61 1.15 59.42
CA ARG A 19 -32.94 0.89 58.14
C ARG A 19 -33.98 0.90 57.01
N LYS A 20 -33.90 1.91 56.12
CA LYS A 20 -34.51 1.85 54.78
C LYS A 20 -34.04 0.57 54.07
N PRO A 21 -34.93 -0.17 53.37
CA PRO A 21 -34.53 -1.37 52.66
C PRO A 21 -33.57 -0.99 51.51
N ARG A 22 -32.33 -1.47 51.57
CA ARG A 22 -31.37 -1.37 50.46
C ARG A 22 -31.92 -2.16 49.27
N ARG A 23 -32.50 -1.48 48.28
CA ARG A 23 -32.77 -2.09 46.95
C ARG A 23 -31.42 -2.49 46.35
N ARG A 24 -31.15 -3.80 46.29
CA ARG A 24 -30.01 -4.34 45.53
C ARG A 24 -30.26 -3.99 44.05
N PRO A 25 -29.30 -3.37 43.32
CA PRO A 25 -29.48 -3.10 41.89
C PRO A 25 -29.79 -4.41 41.18
N CYS A 26 -30.78 -4.42 40.27
CA CYS A 26 -31.11 -5.65 39.56
C CYS A 26 -29.89 -6.06 38.70
N LEU A 27 -29.54 -7.35 38.70
CA LEU A 27 -28.39 -7.87 37.92
C LEU A 27 -28.46 -7.50 36.43
N VAL A 28 -29.67 -7.27 35.92
CA VAL A 28 -29.93 -6.83 34.54
C VAL A 28 -29.45 -5.39 34.30
N GLU A 29 -29.72 -4.44 35.20
CA GLU A 29 -29.21 -3.06 35.12
C GLU A 29 -27.67 -3.01 35.19
N ALA A 30 -27.05 -3.91 35.95
CA ALA A 30 -25.60 -4.03 36.01
C ALA A 30 -25.00 -4.48 34.67
N ILE A 31 -25.60 -5.46 33.99
CA ILE A 31 -25.16 -5.92 32.66
C ILE A 31 -25.35 -4.83 31.60
N VAL A 32 -26.48 -4.12 31.61
CA VAL A 32 -26.72 -2.99 30.68
C VAL A 32 -25.68 -1.89 30.91
N LYS A 33 -25.32 -1.60 32.16
CA LYS A 33 -24.27 -0.62 32.51
C LYS A 33 -22.87 -1.09 32.09
N LEU A 34 -22.58 -2.39 32.16
CA LEU A 34 -21.32 -2.98 31.69
C LEU A 34 -21.21 -2.96 30.15
N CYS A 35 -22.30 -3.18 29.43
CA CYS A 35 -22.36 -3.01 27.97
C CYS A 35 -22.03 -1.57 27.58
N LYS A 36 -22.62 -0.59 28.25
CA LYS A 36 -22.32 0.84 28.03
C LYS A 36 -20.87 1.23 28.36
N LYS A 37 -20.20 0.49 29.26
CA LYS A 37 -18.79 0.70 29.63
C LYS A 37 -17.81 -0.12 28.78
N ASN A 38 -18.28 -0.78 27.72
CA ASN A 38 -17.49 -1.60 26.79
C ASN A 38 -16.72 -2.77 27.47
N LYS A 39 -17.19 -3.23 28.63
CA LYS A 39 -16.58 -4.34 29.39
C LYS A 39 -17.24 -5.68 29.02
N LEU A 40 -16.99 -6.13 27.79
CA LEU A 40 -17.66 -7.30 27.19
C LEU A 40 -17.44 -8.59 27.99
N ASN A 41 -16.22 -8.85 28.46
CA ASN A 41 -15.88 -10.08 29.18
C ASN A 41 -16.59 -10.19 30.54
N GLU A 42 -16.69 -9.09 31.28
CA GLU A 42 -17.40 -9.02 32.57
C GLU A 42 -18.92 -9.15 32.40
N ALA A 43 -19.47 -8.58 31.32
CA ALA A 43 -20.88 -8.70 30.99
C ALA A 43 -21.26 -10.15 30.61
N VAL A 44 -20.43 -10.81 29.80
CA VAL A 44 -20.68 -12.17 29.31
C VAL A 44 -20.41 -13.24 30.36
N SER A 45 -19.43 -13.06 31.26
CA SER A 45 -19.22 -13.97 32.40
C SER A 45 -20.40 -13.97 33.38
N SER A 46 -21.07 -12.82 33.51
CA SER A 46 -22.28 -12.69 34.33
C SER A 46 -23.48 -13.47 33.78
N LEU A 47 -23.48 -13.81 32.48
CA LEU A 47 -24.56 -14.60 31.84
C LEU A 47 -24.63 -16.04 32.33
N GLU A 48 -23.51 -16.64 32.72
CA GLU A 48 -23.48 -18.01 33.25
C GLU A 48 -24.18 -18.08 34.62
N ASN A 49 -23.96 -17.07 35.46
CA ASN A 49 -24.65 -16.93 36.75
C ASN A 49 -26.16 -16.67 36.58
N LEU A 50 -26.57 -15.92 35.56
CA LEU A 50 -27.98 -15.72 35.23
C LEU A 50 -28.64 -17.00 34.69
N ALA A 51 -27.94 -17.75 33.83
CA ALA A 51 -28.42 -19.01 33.29
C ALA A 51 -28.67 -20.05 34.39
N ARG A 52 -27.74 -20.17 35.37
CA ARG A 52 -27.91 -21.05 36.54
C ARG A 52 -29.11 -20.69 37.42
N ARG A 53 -29.51 -19.41 37.41
CA ARG A 53 -30.68 -18.89 38.17
C ARG A 53 -31.96 -18.87 37.35
N GLY A 54 -31.94 -19.36 36.10
CA GLY A 54 -33.11 -19.36 35.21
C GLY A 54 -33.59 -17.96 34.78
N LEU A 55 -32.80 -16.91 35.01
CA LEU A 55 -33.19 -15.53 34.72
C LEU A 55 -32.98 -15.22 33.23
N ARG A 56 -34.04 -14.74 32.58
CA ARG A 56 -34.04 -14.37 31.16
C ARG A 56 -33.67 -12.90 30.98
N LEU A 57 -32.71 -12.64 30.09
CA LEU A 57 -32.48 -11.29 29.58
C LEU A 57 -33.47 -10.97 28.46
N ASP A 58 -33.82 -9.70 28.33
CA ASP A 58 -34.65 -9.22 27.24
C ASP A 58 -33.90 -9.29 25.89
N SER A 59 -34.67 -9.37 24.80
CA SER A 59 -34.10 -9.54 23.46
C SER A 59 -33.25 -8.36 22.99
N ARG A 60 -33.46 -7.14 23.51
CA ARG A 60 -32.66 -5.97 23.12
C ARG A 60 -31.28 -5.99 23.77
N THR A 61 -31.19 -6.33 25.05
CA THR A 61 -29.90 -6.48 25.75
C THR A 61 -29.06 -7.59 25.12
N LEU A 62 -29.68 -8.72 24.76
CA LEU A 62 -28.98 -9.82 24.08
C LEU A 62 -28.52 -9.44 22.65
N ALA A 63 -29.33 -8.71 21.90
CA ALA A 63 -28.95 -8.20 20.58
C ALA A 63 -27.78 -7.20 20.67
N SER A 64 -27.79 -6.30 21.65
CA SER A 64 -26.68 -5.36 21.90
C SER A 64 -25.39 -6.09 22.24
N LEU A 65 -25.44 -7.13 23.09
CA LEU A 65 -24.29 -7.98 23.39
C LEU A 65 -23.75 -8.68 22.12
N LEU A 66 -24.63 -9.25 21.30
CA LEU A 66 -24.23 -9.89 20.04
C LEU A 66 -23.62 -8.89 19.05
N GLN A 67 -24.17 -7.68 18.98
CA GLN A 67 -23.63 -6.61 18.13
C GLN A 67 -22.23 -6.20 18.59
N HIS A 68 -22.03 -5.98 19.90
CA HIS A 68 -20.71 -5.70 20.46
C HIS A 68 -19.71 -6.85 20.22
N CYS A 69 -20.14 -8.11 20.30
CA CYS A 69 -19.31 -9.26 19.95
C CYS A 69 -18.95 -9.26 18.45
N ALA A 70 -19.89 -8.89 17.58
CA ALA A 70 -19.70 -8.81 16.15
C ALA A 70 -18.69 -7.71 15.78
N ASP A 71 -18.79 -6.55 16.41
CA ASP A 71 -17.94 -5.39 16.15
C ASP A 71 -16.52 -5.59 16.70
N SER A 72 -16.38 -6.28 17.83
CA SER A 72 -15.07 -6.65 18.40
C SER A 72 -14.49 -7.98 17.86
N ARG A 73 -15.21 -8.67 16.96
CA ARG A 73 -14.88 -10.03 16.46
C ARG A 73 -14.62 -11.05 17.59
N ALA A 74 -15.29 -10.87 18.72
CA ALA A 74 -15.15 -11.66 19.94
C ALA A 74 -15.97 -12.96 19.86
N LEU A 75 -15.41 -13.96 19.18
CA LEU A 75 -16.11 -15.23 18.91
C LEU A 75 -16.42 -16.05 20.18
N ARG A 76 -15.55 -16.03 21.18
CA ARG A 76 -15.74 -16.82 22.42
C ARG A 76 -16.93 -16.29 23.20
N GLU A 77 -16.99 -14.98 23.34
CA GLU A 77 -18.03 -14.21 24.00
C GLU A 77 -19.36 -14.38 23.26
N GLY A 78 -19.35 -14.23 21.94
CA GLY A 78 -20.53 -14.46 21.10
C GLY A 78 -21.10 -15.88 21.20
N LYS A 79 -20.23 -16.91 21.29
CA LYS A 79 -20.66 -18.30 21.54
C LYS A 79 -21.29 -18.47 22.91
N ARG A 80 -20.79 -17.79 23.95
CA ARG A 80 -21.40 -17.83 25.30
C ARG A 80 -22.77 -17.18 25.32
N VAL A 81 -22.95 -16.05 24.62
CA VAL A 81 -24.28 -15.42 24.47
C VAL A 81 -25.25 -16.36 23.73
N HIS A 82 -24.80 -17.02 22.66
CA HIS A 82 -25.61 -18.02 21.95
C HIS A 82 -25.94 -19.24 22.81
N LEU A 83 -25.01 -19.69 23.67
CA LEU A 83 -25.27 -20.77 24.63
C LEU A 83 -26.32 -20.36 25.68
N HIS A 84 -26.22 -19.13 26.22
CA HIS A 84 -27.20 -18.58 27.16
C HIS A 84 -28.62 -18.56 26.56
N LEU A 85 -28.76 -18.22 25.27
CA LEU A 85 -30.04 -18.31 24.55
C LEU A 85 -30.60 -19.75 24.53
N LYS A 86 -29.75 -20.75 24.27
CA LYS A 86 -30.16 -22.15 24.26
C LYS A 86 -30.60 -22.66 25.64
N LEU A 87 -29.90 -22.25 26.70
CA LEU A 87 -30.15 -22.67 28.08
C LEU A 87 -31.41 -22.03 28.69
N THR A 88 -31.75 -20.81 28.31
CA THR A 88 -32.90 -20.06 28.88
C THR A 88 -34.26 -20.38 28.21
N GLY A 89 -34.29 -21.37 27.32
CA GLY A 89 -35.50 -21.83 26.63
C GLY A 89 -35.73 -21.24 25.24
N LEU A 90 -34.84 -20.35 24.77
CA LEU A 90 -34.88 -19.82 23.39
C LEU A 90 -34.09 -20.71 22.42
N LYS A 91 -34.40 -22.02 22.40
CA LYS A 91 -33.77 -22.98 21.47
C LYS A 91 -33.95 -22.58 19.99
N ARG A 92 -35.03 -21.85 19.69
CA ARG A 92 -35.29 -21.18 18.40
C ARG A 92 -35.50 -19.69 18.67
N PRO A 93 -34.44 -18.85 18.62
CA PRO A 93 -34.60 -17.41 18.83
C PRO A 93 -35.46 -16.81 17.71
N GLY A 94 -36.30 -15.84 18.05
CA GLY A 94 -37.09 -15.10 17.05
C GLY A 94 -36.22 -14.45 15.97
N THR A 95 -36.81 -14.09 14.83
CA THR A 95 -36.12 -13.57 13.63
C THR A 95 -35.13 -12.45 13.95
N PHE A 96 -35.49 -11.53 14.86
CA PHE A 96 -34.62 -10.44 15.31
C PHE A 96 -33.29 -10.91 15.94
N LEU A 97 -33.34 -11.82 16.91
CA LEU A 97 -32.14 -12.35 17.58
C LEU A 97 -31.34 -13.28 16.66
N SER A 98 -32.04 -14.08 15.84
CA SER A 98 -31.40 -14.93 14.83
C SER A 98 -30.59 -14.10 13.82
N ASN A 99 -31.11 -12.95 13.39
CA ASN A 99 -30.40 -12.04 12.49
C ASN A 99 -29.11 -11.47 13.11
N HIS A 100 -29.12 -11.15 14.41
CA HIS A 100 -27.92 -10.69 15.13
C HIS A 100 -26.90 -11.82 15.34
N LEU A 101 -27.35 -13.05 15.58
CA LEU A 101 -26.49 -14.23 15.65
C LEU A 101 -25.80 -14.51 14.31
N ILE A 102 -26.53 -14.44 13.19
CA ILE A 102 -25.96 -14.59 11.84
C ILE A 102 -24.88 -13.53 11.60
N ASN A 103 -25.18 -12.25 11.88
CA ASN A 103 -24.22 -11.16 11.71
C ASN A 103 -22.96 -11.35 12.58
N MET A 104 -23.12 -11.75 13.85
CA MET A 104 -22.01 -12.02 14.76
C MET A 104 -21.12 -13.15 14.24
N TYR A 105 -21.70 -14.31 13.89
CA TYR A 105 -20.92 -15.43 13.37
C TYR A 105 -20.26 -15.11 12.03
N ALA A 106 -20.94 -14.39 11.14
CA ALA A 106 -20.39 -13.95 9.87
C ALA A 106 -19.19 -13.01 10.07
N LYS A 107 -19.30 -11.97 10.91
CA LYS A 107 -18.17 -11.06 11.23
C LYS A 107 -17.00 -11.78 11.92
N CYS A 108 -17.27 -12.86 12.64
CA CYS A 108 -16.24 -13.70 13.27
C CYS A 108 -15.66 -14.78 12.35
N GLY A 109 -16.04 -14.84 11.07
CA GLY A 109 -15.56 -15.85 10.12
C GLY A 109 -15.98 -17.28 10.46
N LYS A 110 -17.20 -17.47 10.96
CA LYS A 110 -17.81 -18.78 11.23
C LYS A 110 -19.09 -18.97 10.43
N GLU A 111 -18.91 -19.11 9.12
CA GLU A 111 -19.95 -19.30 8.11
C GLU A 111 -20.82 -20.54 8.35
N VAL A 112 -20.24 -21.66 8.79
CA VAL A 112 -21.00 -22.89 9.07
C VAL A 112 -21.98 -22.69 10.22
N GLU A 113 -21.56 -21.98 11.28
CA GLU A 113 -22.44 -21.68 12.42
C GLU A 113 -23.49 -20.64 12.06
N ALA A 114 -23.13 -19.61 11.27
CA ALA A 114 -24.09 -18.66 10.72
C ALA A 114 -25.16 -19.37 9.87
N ARG A 115 -24.74 -20.31 9.01
CA ARG A 115 -25.63 -21.12 8.17
C ARG A 115 -26.56 -21.99 9.01
N LYS A 116 -26.04 -22.67 10.04
CA LYS A 116 -26.85 -23.46 10.98
C LYS A 116 -27.93 -22.63 11.67
N VAL A 117 -27.63 -21.39 12.06
CA VAL A 117 -28.62 -20.48 12.64
C VAL A 117 -29.68 -20.13 11.59
N PHE A 118 -29.26 -19.75 10.38
CA PHE A 118 -30.15 -19.40 9.27
C PHE A 118 -31.09 -20.55 8.86
N ASP A 119 -30.59 -21.79 8.81
CA ASP A 119 -31.38 -22.97 8.47
C ASP A 119 -32.45 -23.29 9.51
N LYS A 120 -32.17 -23.04 10.79
CA LYS A 120 -33.09 -23.31 11.90
C LYS A 120 -34.16 -22.24 12.11
N MET A 121 -34.12 -21.13 11.38
CA MET A 121 -35.13 -20.07 11.49
C MET A 121 -36.50 -20.55 10.99
N SER A 122 -37.54 -20.34 11.79
CA SER A 122 -38.93 -20.64 11.40
C SER A 122 -39.48 -19.67 10.36
N ALA A 123 -39.09 -18.40 10.45
CA ALA A 123 -39.45 -17.35 9.50
C ALA A 123 -38.22 -16.51 9.15
N ARG A 124 -37.97 -16.35 7.85
CA ARG A 124 -36.85 -15.58 7.29
C ARG A 124 -37.41 -14.34 6.60
N ASN A 125 -36.86 -13.18 6.91
CA ASN A 125 -37.17 -11.95 6.19
C ASN A 125 -35.98 -11.53 5.32
N LEU A 126 -36.16 -10.50 4.50
CA LEU A 126 -35.13 -10.00 3.57
C LEU A 126 -33.80 -9.68 4.28
N TYR A 127 -33.88 -9.16 5.51
CA TYR A 127 -32.70 -8.90 6.35
C TYR A 127 -31.95 -10.18 6.75
N SER A 128 -32.66 -11.28 7.05
CA SER A 128 -32.02 -12.59 7.31
C SER A 128 -31.21 -13.06 6.11
N TRP A 129 -31.77 -12.94 4.90
CA TRP A 129 -31.12 -13.33 3.65
C TRP A 129 -29.92 -12.42 3.34
N ASN A 130 -30.10 -11.10 3.43
CA ASN A 130 -29.04 -10.12 3.17
C ASN A 130 -27.87 -10.23 4.16
N ASN A 131 -28.12 -10.52 5.45
CA ASN A 131 -27.03 -10.76 6.42
C ASN A 131 -26.22 -12.00 6.07
N MET A 132 -26.89 -13.09 5.69
CA MET A 132 -26.21 -14.32 5.30
C MET A 132 -25.42 -14.13 4.00
N LEU A 133 -26.00 -13.41 3.03
CA LEU A 133 -25.37 -13.06 1.76
C LEU A 133 -24.13 -12.18 1.96
N SER A 134 -24.24 -11.12 2.76
CA SER A 134 -23.12 -10.24 3.13
C SER A 134 -22.02 -11.00 3.87
N GLY A 135 -22.39 -11.97 4.71
CA GLY A 135 -21.45 -12.86 5.37
C GLY A 135 -20.63 -13.70 4.40
N TYR A 136 -21.27 -14.36 3.43
CA TYR A 136 -20.56 -15.11 2.39
C TYR A 136 -19.72 -14.21 1.49
N ALA A 137 -20.23 -13.05 1.09
CA ALA A 137 -19.50 -12.07 0.29
C ALA A 137 -18.20 -11.63 0.97
N LYS A 138 -18.25 -11.25 2.27
CA LYS A 138 -17.07 -10.82 3.04
C LYS A 138 -16.01 -11.91 3.22
N LEU A 139 -16.42 -13.17 3.16
CA LEU A 139 -15.52 -14.33 3.25
C LEU A 139 -15.02 -14.80 1.88
N GLY A 140 -15.37 -14.09 0.79
CA GLY A 140 -15.00 -14.47 -0.58
C GLY A 140 -15.70 -15.74 -1.09
N MET A 141 -16.75 -16.20 -0.40
CA MET A 141 -17.48 -17.43 -0.74
C MET A 141 -18.55 -17.17 -1.81
N ILE A 142 -18.12 -16.86 -3.02
CA ILE A 142 -19.02 -16.45 -4.11
C ILE A 142 -19.97 -17.56 -4.56
N LYS A 143 -19.51 -18.82 -4.66
CA LYS A 143 -20.38 -19.93 -5.08
C LYS A 143 -21.55 -20.16 -4.11
N PRO A 144 -21.34 -20.26 -2.78
CA PRO A 144 -22.44 -20.29 -1.81
C PRO A 144 -23.30 -19.02 -1.81
N ALA A 145 -22.70 -17.83 -1.96
CA ALA A 145 -23.44 -16.57 -2.04
C ALA A 145 -24.42 -16.58 -3.22
N ARG A 146 -23.96 -16.98 -4.40
CA ARG A 146 -24.80 -17.07 -5.61
C ARG A 146 -25.95 -18.06 -5.42
N LYS A 147 -25.66 -19.29 -4.94
CA LYS A 147 -26.71 -20.28 -4.64
C LYS A 147 -27.74 -19.77 -3.63
N LEU A 148 -27.32 -18.95 -2.68
CA LEU A 148 -28.22 -18.34 -1.71
C LEU A 148 -29.09 -17.26 -2.35
N PHE A 149 -28.47 -16.38 -3.15
CA PHE A 149 -29.13 -15.31 -3.87
C PHE A 149 -30.21 -15.83 -4.81
N ASP A 150 -29.92 -16.89 -5.58
CA ASP A 150 -30.89 -17.49 -6.51
C ASP A 150 -32.13 -18.00 -5.78
N LYS A 151 -31.97 -18.52 -4.55
CA LYS A 151 -33.05 -19.03 -3.69
C LYS A 151 -33.84 -17.93 -2.96
N MET A 152 -33.42 -16.66 -3.03
CA MET A 152 -34.14 -15.58 -2.35
C MET A 152 -35.49 -15.35 -3.02
N PRO A 153 -36.61 -15.43 -2.26
CA PRO A 153 -37.95 -15.20 -2.81
C PRO A 153 -38.14 -13.78 -3.36
N GLU A 154 -37.61 -12.80 -2.63
CA GLU A 154 -37.58 -11.39 -3.00
C GLU A 154 -36.15 -10.88 -2.89
N LYS A 155 -35.77 -9.97 -3.78
CA LYS A 155 -34.43 -9.38 -3.88
C LYS A 155 -34.58 -7.86 -3.90
N ASP A 156 -33.94 -7.18 -2.96
CA ASP A 156 -33.88 -5.71 -2.95
C ASP A 156 -32.55 -5.19 -3.48
N VAL A 157 -32.42 -3.86 -3.50
CA VAL A 157 -31.18 -3.16 -3.85
C VAL A 157 -29.99 -3.67 -3.03
N VAL A 158 -30.20 -4.03 -1.75
CA VAL A 158 -29.12 -4.53 -0.89
C VAL A 158 -28.65 -5.92 -1.33
N SER A 159 -29.56 -6.82 -1.70
CA SER A 159 -29.21 -8.14 -2.25
C SER A 159 -28.36 -8.01 -3.52
N TRP A 160 -28.80 -7.18 -4.47
CA TRP A 160 -28.09 -6.95 -5.73
C TRP A 160 -26.74 -6.27 -5.53
N ASN A 161 -26.68 -5.18 -4.76
CA ASN A 161 -25.43 -4.47 -4.46
C ASN A 161 -24.41 -5.40 -3.80
N THR A 162 -24.86 -6.27 -2.88
CA THR A 162 -23.99 -7.25 -2.21
C THR A 162 -23.36 -8.21 -3.22
N MET A 163 -24.13 -8.71 -4.20
CA MET A 163 -23.60 -9.60 -5.24
C MET A 163 -22.60 -8.90 -6.16
N VAL A 164 -22.91 -7.68 -6.63
CA VAL A 164 -22.00 -6.90 -7.49
C VAL A 164 -20.68 -6.63 -6.77
N ILE A 165 -20.73 -6.18 -5.51
CA ILE A 165 -19.51 -5.91 -4.71
C ILE A 165 -18.73 -7.21 -4.45
N ALA A 166 -19.42 -8.31 -4.14
CA ALA A 166 -18.76 -9.59 -3.86
C ALA A 166 -18.00 -10.12 -5.08
N HIS A 167 -18.65 -10.12 -6.25
CA HIS A 167 -18.02 -10.54 -7.51
C HIS A 167 -16.83 -9.65 -7.85
N ALA A 168 -16.99 -8.32 -7.72
CA ALA A 168 -15.89 -7.38 -7.92
C ALA A 168 -14.72 -7.68 -6.96
N GLN A 169 -14.94 -7.71 -5.64
CA GLN A 169 -13.85 -7.92 -4.68
C GLN A 169 -13.11 -9.26 -4.86
N CYS A 170 -13.78 -10.29 -5.39
CA CYS A 170 -13.20 -11.61 -5.63
C CYS A 170 -12.56 -11.79 -7.02
N GLY A 171 -12.55 -10.75 -7.86
CA GLY A 171 -11.91 -10.80 -9.17
C GLY A 171 -12.77 -11.31 -10.33
N TYR A 172 -14.06 -11.55 -10.11
CA TYR A 172 -15.03 -11.94 -11.13
C TYR A 172 -15.67 -10.70 -11.75
N TRP A 173 -14.86 -9.92 -12.49
CA TRP A 173 -15.22 -8.57 -12.96
C TRP A 173 -16.39 -8.59 -13.95
N ASP A 174 -16.38 -9.54 -14.89
CA ASP A 174 -17.42 -9.68 -15.92
C ASP A 174 -18.76 -10.04 -15.32
N GLU A 175 -18.78 -10.98 -14.36
CA GLU A 175 -19.98 -11.30 -13.62
C GLU A 175 -20.49 -10.12 -12.80
N ALA A 176 -19.60 -9.33 -12.18
CA ALA A 176 -20.01 -8.14 -11.46
C ALA A 176 -20.75 -7.14 -12.36
N LEU A 177 -20.23 -6.89 -13.57
CA LEU A 177 -20.86 -6.03 -14.57
C LEU A 177 -22.17 -6.64 -15.09
N ARG A 178 -22.22 -7.95 -15.31
CA ARG A 178 -23.44 -8.66 -15.69
C ARG A 178 -24.54 -8.50 -14.64
N PHE A 179 -24.23 -8.75 -13.36
CA PHE A 179 -25.17 -8.56 -12.25
C PHE A 179 -25.64 -7.11 -12.13
N TYR A 180 -24.76 -6.14 -12.37
CA TYR A 180 -25.14 -4.72 -12.37
C TYR A 180 -26.09 -4.38 -13.54
N SER A 181 -25.82 -4.92 -14.73
CA SER A 181 -26.69 -4.72 -15.90
C SER A 181 -28.08 -5.33 -15.70
N GLU A 182 -28.16 -6.53 -15.11
CA GLU A 182 -29.40 -7.22 -14.79
C GLU A 182 -30.21 -6.44 -13.74
N PHE A 183 -29.54 -6.02 -12.65
CA PHE A 183 -30.12 -5.14 -11.63
C PHE A 183 -30.76 -3.88 -12.22
N ARG A 184 -30.10 -3.26 -13.20
CA ARG A 184 -30.57 -2.06 -13.89
C ARG A 184 -31.77 -2.33 -14.81
N GLN A 185 -31.76 -3.44 -15.55
CA GLN A 185 -32.85 -3.81 -16.46
C GLN A 185 -34.17 -4.10 -15.72
N LEU A 186 -34.09 -4.55 -14.47
CA LEU A 186 -35.26 -4.77 -13.61
C LEU A 186 -35.94 -3.48 -13.13
N GLY A 187 -35.41 -2.30 -13.46
CA GLY A 187 -36.00 -1.01 -13.08
C GLY A 187 -35.96 -0.72 -11.57
N ILE A 188 -35.18 -1.48 -10.80
CA ILE A 188 -35.02 -1.25 -9.37
C ILE A 188 -34.20 0.04 -9.18
N GLN A 189 -34.71 0.98 -8.38
CA GLN A 189 -34.04 2.26 -8.15
C GLN A 189 -32.66 2.05 -7.52
N CYS A 190 -31.62 2.58 -8.19
CA CYS A 190 -30.27 2.61 -7.65
C CYS A 190 -30.20 3.54 -6.44
N ASN A 191 -29.36 3.20 -5.46
CA ASN A 191 -28.96 4.13 -4.40
C ASN A 191 -27.46 4.44 -4.52
N GLY A 192 -26.93 5.34 -3.69
CA GLY A 192 -25.51 5.69 -3.72
C GLY A 192 -24.55 4.50 -3.55
N PHE A 193 -24.99 3.40 -2.92
CA PHE A 193 -24.18 2.19 -2.75
C PHE A 193 -24.16 1.29 -3.99
N SER A 194 -25.09 1.46 -4.92
CA SER A 194 -25.21 0.61 -6.12
C SER A 194 -24.03 0.73 -7.07
N PHE A 195 -23.33 1.86 -7.05
CA PHE A 195 -22.18 2.11 -7.92
C PHE A 195 -20.85 1.62 -7.35
N ALA A 196 -20.76 1.32 -6.05
CA ALA A 196 -19.49 1.00 -5.39
C ALA A 196 -18.80 -0.25 -5.97
N GLY A 197 -19.57 -1.29 -6.28
CA GLY A 197 -19.04 -2.51 -6.90
C GLY A 197 -18.53 -2.26 -8.32
N VAL A 198 -19.26 -1.48 -9.12
CA VAL A 198 -18.85 -1.14 -10.50
C VAL A 198 -17.64 -0.21 -10.52
N LEU A 199 -17.58 0.79 -9.63
CA LEU A 199 -16.39 1.64 -9.47
C LEU A 199 -15.16 0.81 -9.05
N THR A 200 -15.35 -0.22 -8.22
CA THR A 200 -14.26 -1.17 -7.89
C THR A 200 -13.78 -1.90 -9.15
N VAL A 201 -14.68 -2.35 -10.02
CA VAL A 201 -14.33 -2.95 -11.32
C VAL A 201 -13.56 -1.95 -12.20
N CYS A 202 -14.04 -0.70 -12.31
CA CYS A 202 -13.40 0.36 -13.08
C CYS A 202 -11.94 0.56 -12.65
N VAL A 203 -11.70 0.69 -11.34
CA VAL A 203 -10.36 0.86 -10.76
C VAL A 203 -9.46 -0.33 -11.04
N LYS A 204 -10.01 -1.55 -10.97
CA LYS A 204 -9.23 -2.79 -11.10
C LYS A 204 -8.86 -3.09 -12.54
N LEU A 205 -9.76 -2.86 -13.48
CA LEU A 205 -9.50 -3.01 -14.92
C LEU A 205 -8.79 -1.78 -15.53
N LYS A 206 -8.81 -0.63 -14.84
CA LYS A 206 -8.33 0.67 -15.34
C LYS A 206 -9.00 1.10 -16.66
N GLU A 207 -10.21 0.64 -16.91
CA GLU A 207 -10.99 0.94 -18.12
C GLU A 207 -11.59 2.34 -18.06
N VAL A 208 -10.96 3.27 -18.78
CA VAL A 208 -11.32 4.71 -18.84
C VAL A 208 -12.75 4.93 -19.33
N GLY A 209 -13.17 4.16 -20.36
CA GLY A 209 -14.51 4.28 -20.94
C GLY A 209 -15.61 3.94 -19.94
N LEU A 210 -15.41 2.84 -19.21
CA LEU A 210 -16.36 2.39 -18.19
C LEU A 210 -16.47 3.41 -17.04
N THR A 211 -15.36 3.97 -16.56
CA THR A 211 -15.37 5.01 -15.51
C THR A 211 -16.22 6.21 -15.91
N ARG A 212 -16.07 6.70 -17.15
CA ARG A 212 -16.87 7.83 -17.67
C ARG A 212 -18.35 7.48 -17.81
N GLN A 213 -18.67 6.27 -18.29
CA GLN A 213 -20.05 5.82 -18.38
C GLN A 213 -20.72 5.74 -17.00
N VAL A 214 -20.04 5.18 -16.01
CA VAL A 214 -20.54 5.07 -14.64
C VAL A 214 -20.72 6.45 -14.02
N HIS A 215 -19.78 7.38 -14.22
CA HIS A 215 -19.94 8.76 -13.78
C HIS A 215 -21.16 9.44 -14.44
N GLY A 216 -21.36 9.28 -15.75
CA GLY A 216 -22.55 9.79 -16.44
C GLY A 216 -23.86 9.21 -15.90
N GLN A 217 -23.87 7.93 -15.53
CA GLN A 217 -25.02 7.29 -14.88
C GLN A 217 -25.29 7.85 -13.49
N ILE A 218 -24.25 8.15 -12.70
CA ILE A 218 -24.36 8.77 -11.37
C ILE A 218 -24.93 10.19 -11.49
N LEU A 219 -24.50 10.94 -12.51
CA LEU A 219 -25.02 12.27 -12.84
C LEU A 219 -26.53 12.21 -13.16
N VAL A 220 -26.93 11.35 -14.09
CA VAL A 220 -28.35 11.20 -14.48
C VAL A 220 -29.22 10.71 -13.32
N ALA A 221 -28.69 9.85 -12.45
CA ALA A 221 -29.38 9.39 -11.25
C ALA A 221 -29.47 10.45 -10.12
N GLY A 222 -28.86 11.63 -10.29
CA GLY A 222 -28.96 12.75 -9.35
C GLY A 222 -28.10 12.61 -8.09
N PHE A 223 -27.06 11.75 -8.10
CA PHE A 223 -26.25 11.47 -6.92
C PHE A 223 -24.94 12.28 -6.82
N LEU A 224 -24.65 13.22 -7.73
CA LEU A 224 -23.41 14.03 -7.65
C LEU A 224 -23.31 14.95 -6.43
N SER A 225 -24.45 15.31 -5.83
CA SER A 225 -24.49 16.05 -4.55
C SER A 225 -24.04 15.19 -3.36
N ASN A 226 -23.99 13.85 -3.52
CA ASN A 226 -23.49 12.95 -2.49
C ASN A 226 -21.95 12.96 -2.47
N VAL A 227 -21.39 13.70 -1.52
CA VAL A 227 -19.94 13.87 -1.37
C VAL A 227 -19.20 12.53 -1.34
N VAL A 228 -19.71 11.51 -0.62
CA VAL A 228 -19.04 10.20 -0.50
C VAL A 228 -18.97 9.47 -1.85
N LEU A 229 -20.05 9.52 -2.62
CA LEU A 229 -20.06 8.92 -3.95
C LEU A 229 -19.17 9.69 -4.92
N SER A 230 -19.23 11.03 -4.91
CA SER A 230 -18.38 11.88 -5.73
C SER A 230 -16.89 11.67 -5.41
N SER A 231 -16.52 11.54 -4.13
CA SER A 231 -15.15 11.16 -3.71
C SER A 231 -14.75 9.76 -4.20
N SER A 232 -15.70 8.83 -4.33
CA SER A 232 -15.44 7.48 -4.88
C SER A 232 -15.24 7.50 -6.40
N VAL A 233 -16.00 8.32 -7.13
CA VAL A 233 -15.80 8.55 -8.57
C VAL A 233 -14.48 9.25 -8.82
N LEU A 234 -14.14 10.23 -7.98
CA LEU A 234 -12.85 10.93 -8.02
C LEU A 234 -11.67 9.96 -7.86
N ASP A 235 -11.73 9.07 -6.86
CA ASP A 235 -10.74 8.00 -6.66
C ASP A 235 -10.63 7.07 -7.88
N ALA A 236 -11.76 6.75 -8.51
CA ALA A 236 -11.76 5.97 -9.74
C ALA A 236 -11.04 6.68 -10.88
N TYR A 237 -11.32 7.97 -11.12
CA TYR A 237 -10.62 8.74 -12.13
C TYR A 237 -9.10 8.82 -11.88
N VAL A 238 -8.70 9.13 -10.65
CA VAL A 238 -7.28 9.22 -10.26
C VAL A 238 -6.57 7.88 -10.48
N LYS A 239 -7.17 6.76 -10.08
CA LYS A 239 -6.56 5.42 -10.23
C LYS A 239 -6.53 4.92 -11.67
N CYS A 240 -7.46 5.36 -12.51
CA CYS A 240 -7.46 5.15 -13.97
C CYS A 240 -6.50 6.10 -14.72
N GLY A 241 -5.86 7.07 -14.04
CA GLY A 241 -4.94 8.02 -14.66
C GLY A 241 -5.59 9.21 -15.37
N LEU A 242 -6.88 9.44 -15.14
CA LEU A 242 -7.64 10.54 -15.74
C LEU A 242 -7.60 11.78 -14.85
N MET A 243 -6.41 12.35 -14.64
CA MET A 243 -6.24 13.50 -13.73
C MET A 243 -7.01 14.73 -14.18
N GLY A 244 -7.21 14.94 -15.49
CA GLY A 244 -8.02 16.05 -16.01
C GLY A 244 -9.50 15.93 -15.64
N ASP A 245 -10.10 14.76 -15.80
CA ASP A 245 -11.50 14.51 -15.44
C ASP A 245 -11.67 14.53 -13.91
N ALA A 246 -10.70 13.98 -13.16
CA ALA A 246 -10.68 14.07 -11.71
C ALA A 246 -10.67 15.54 -11.23
N ARG A 247 -9.82 16.38 -11.82
CA ARG A 247 -9.73 17.80 -11.44
C ARG A 247 -11.03 18.54 -11.70
N LYS A 248 -11.67 18.34 -12.86
CA LYS A 248 -12.97 18.93 -13.18
C LYS A 248 -14.04 18.56 -12.15
N LEU A 249 -14.18 17.26 -11.86
CA LEU A 249 -15.14 16.79 -10.86
C LEU A 249 -14.85 17.40 -9.49
N PHE A 250 -13.58 17.43 -9.07
CA PHE A 250 -13.17 18.03 -7.80
C PHE A 250 -13.55 19.52 -7.70
N ASP A 251 -13.36 20.28 -8.78
CA ASP A 251 -13.69 21.70 -8.83
C ASP A 251 -15.22 21.94 -8.82
N GLU A 252 -16.01 21.06 -9.44
CA GLU A 252 -17.48 21.11 -9.45
C GLU A 252 -18.13 20.70 -8.12
N MET A 253 -17.42 19.98 -7.25
CA MET A 253 -17.93 19.60 -5.92
C MET A 253 -18.19 20.83 -5.05
N SER A 254 -19.44 21.03 -4.63
CA SER A 254 -19.85 22.11 -3.73
C SER A 254 -19.27 21.97 -2.32
N ALA A 255 -19.14 20.72 -1.85
CA ALA A 255 -18.49 20.37 -0.60
C ALA A 255 -17.51 19.22 -0.85
N ARG A 256 -16.30 19.33 -0.28
CA ARG A 256 -15.21 18.38 -0.46
C ARG A 256 -14.83 17.82 0.90
N ASP A 257 -14.96 16.52 1.07
CA ASP A 257 -14.49 15.85 2.29
C ASP A 257 -12.97 15.66 2.27
N VAL A 258 -12.41 15.32 3.42
CA VAL A 258 -10.97 15.05 3.58
C VAL A 258 -10.51 13.97 2.58
N LEU A 259 -11.38 13.00 2.26
CA LEU A 259 -11.08 11.94 1.29
C LEU A 259 -10.85 12.53 -0.11
N ALA A 260 -11.74 13.39 -0.62
CA ALA A 260 -11.59 14.02 -1.94
C ALA A 260 -10.25 14.77 -2.06
N TRP A 261 -9.91 15.58 -1.05
CA TRP A 261 -8.63 16.30 -0.98
C TRP A 261 -7.43 15.34 -0.98
N THR A 262 -7.44 14.31 -0.11
CA THR A 262 -6.36 13.33 -0.04
C THR A 262 -6.16 12.58 -1.35
N THR A 263 -7.26 12.24 -2.04
CA THR A 263 -7.25 11.53 -3.31
C THR A 263 -6.60 12.36 -4.40
N MET A 264 -6.91 13.66 -4.49
CA MET A 264 -6.27 14.55 -5.47
C MET A 264 -4.79 14.76 -5.19
N VAL A 265 -4.42 15.03 -3.94
CA VAL A 265 -3.00 15.18 -3.54
C VAL A 265 -2.22 13.92 -3.87
N SER A 266 -2.74 12.74 -3.48
CA SER A 266 -2.10 11.46 -3.76
C SER A 266 -2.04 11.16 -5.26
N GLY A 267 -3.08 11.53 -6.02
CA GLY A 267 -3.13 11.40 -7.47
C GLY A 267 -2.02 12.18 -8.15
N TYR A 268 -1.97 13.49 -7.94
CA TYR A 268 -0.93 14.34 -8.54
C TYR A 268 0.47 13.92 -8.11
N ALA A 269 0.66 13.61 -6.82
CA ALA A 269 1.94 13.14 -6.31
C ALA A 269 2.42 11.83 -6.97
N LYS A 270 1.49 10.90 -7.23
CA LYS A 270 1.78 9.62 -7.90
C LYS A 270 2.15 9.82 -9.37
N TRP A 271 1.54 10.79 -10.05
CA TRP A 271 1.80 11.10 -11.46
C TRP A 271 2.93 12.11 -11.68
N GLY A 272 3.63 12.51 -10.61
CA GLY A 272 4.84 13.35 -10.68
C GLY A 272 4.59 14.86 -10.71
N ASP A 273 3.34 15.31 -10.78
CA ASP A 273 3.00 16.74 -10.67
C ASP A 273 3.00 17.18 -9.19
N MET A 274 4.21 17.28 -8.63
CA MET A 274 4.41 17.66 -7.24
C MET A 274 3.99 19.09 -6.94
N LYS A 275 3.90 19.95 -7.95
CA LYS A 275 3.46 21.35 -7.80
C LYS A 275 1.97 21.38 -7.45
N SER A 276 1.12 20.80 -8.30
CA SER A 276 -0.32 20.72 -8.06
C SER A 276 -0.64 19.95 -6.79
N ALA A 277 0.11 18.88 -6.50
CA ALA A 277 -0.05 18.12 -5.25
C ALA A 277 0.22 18.98 -4.00
N ASN A 278 1.27 19.80 -4.03
CA ASN A 278 1.63 20.67 -2.91
C ASN A 278 0.66 21.84 -2.74
N GLU A 279 0.22 22.46 -3.84
CA GLU A 279 -0.80 23.52 -3.82
C GLU A 279 -2.10 23.04 -3.16
N LEU A 280 -2.64 21.91 -3.62
CA LEU A 280 -3.84 21.31 -3.03
C LEU A 280 -3.64 20.88 -1.58
N PHE A 281 -2.45 20.38 -1.24
CA PHE A 281 -2.15 20.03 0.14
C PHE A 281 -2.17 21.25 1.05
N VAL A 282 -1.60 22.38 0.61
CA VAL A 282 -1.61 23.64 1.38
C VAL A 282 -3.05 24.14 1.56
N GLU A 283 -3.84 24.16 0.49
CA GLU A 283 -5.26 24.58 0.50
C GLU A 283 -6.17 23.68 1.34
N MET A 284 -5.79 22.41 1.53
CA MET A 284 -6.57 21.43 2.27
C MET A 284 -6.90 21.93 3.69
N PRO A 285 -8.20 22.06 4.06
CA PRO A 285 -8.61 22.61 5.35
C PRO A 285 -8.14 21.77 6.55
N GLU A 286 -8.23 20.45 6.43
CA GLU A 286 -7.83 19.50 7.46
C GLU A 286 -6.85 18.48 6.88
N LYS A 287 -5.59 18.54 7.30
CA LYS A 287 -4.54 17.61 6.84
C LYS A 287 -4.49 16.40 7.76
N ASN A 288 -4.73 15.21 7.21
CA ASN A 288 -4.65 13.94 7.95
C ASN A 288 -3.32 13.19 7.68
N PRO A 289 -2.96 12.16 8.46
CA PRO A 289 -1.72 11.40 8.23
C PRO A 289 -1.55 10.86 6.80
N VAL A 290 -2.67 10.51 6.14
CA VAL A 290 -2.66 9.99 4.77
C VAL A 290 -2.22 11.07 3.77
N SER A 291 -2.71 12.31 3.89
CA SER A 291 -2.30 13.44 3.04
C SER A 291 -0.82 13.76 3.19
N TRP A 292 -0.29 13.76 4.42
CA TRP A 292 1.14 13.97 4.70
C TRP A 292 1.98 12.86 4.08
N THR A 293 1.64 11.60 4.35
CA THR A 293 2.36 10.45 3.78
C THR A 293 2.30 10.46 2.26
N ALA A 294 1.16 10.77 1.64
CA ALA A 294 1.03 10.82 0.19
C ALA A 294 1.99 11.85 -0.44
N LEU A 295 2.11 13.03 0.16
CA LEU A 295 3.01 14.07 -0.33
C LEU A 295 4.49 13.71 -0.08
N ILE A 296 4.82 13.17 1.10
CA ILE A 296 6.18 12.68 1.43
C ILE A 296 6.60 11.56 0.47
N SER A 297 5.75 10.55 0.27
CA SER A 297 5.97 9.46 -0.70
C SER A 297 6.13 9.99 -2.12
N GLY A 298 5.33 10.99 -2.50
CA GLY A 298 5.42 11.65 -3.80
C GLY A 298 6.78 12.28 -4.04
N TYR A 299 7.23 13.13 -3.10
CA TYR A 299 8.55 13.76 -3.21
C TYR A 299 9.69 12.73 -3.19
N ALA A 300 9.61 11.70 -2.34
CA ALA A 300 10.62 10.64 -2.28
C ALA A 300 10.75 9.87 -3.61
N ARG A 301 9.62 9.51 -4.24
CA ARG A 301 9.60 8.77 -5.52
C ARG A 301 10.08 9.58 -6.71
N ASN A 302 9.88 10.90 -6.69
CA ASN A 302 10.28 11.81 -7.75
C ASN A 302 11.70 12.39 -7.54
N GLY A 303 12.55 11.72 -6.76
CA GLY A 303 13.94 12.11 -6.52
C GLY A 303 14.13 13.38 -5.68
N MET A 304 13.06 13.93 -5.09
CA MET A 304 13.09 15.14 -4.26
C MET A 304 13.17 14.79 -2.78
N GLY A 305 14.12 13.92 -2.39
CA GLY A 305 14.23 13.39 -1.03
C GLY A 305 14.35 14.45 0.06
N HIS A 306 15.00 15.59 -0.22
CA HIS A 306 15.10 16.71 0.73
C HIS A 306 13.73 17.29 1.13
N LYS A 307 12.83 17.53 0.15
CA LYS A 307 11.47 18.04 0.42
C LYS A 307 10.64 17.03 1.21
N ALA A 308 10.84 15.73 0.94
CA ALA A 308 10.19 14.67 1.69
C ALA A 308 10.58 14.70 3.18
N LEU A 309 11.87 14.88 3.49
CA LEU A 309 12.37 14.97 4.87
C LEU A 309 11.98 16.29 5.57
N GLU A 310 11.91 17.40 4.83
CA GLU A 310 11.39 18.66 5.34
C GLU A 310 9.91 18.53 5.75
N LEU A 311 9.09 17.91 4.88
CA LEU A 311 7.69 17.64 5.19
C LEU A 311 7.52 16.66 6.35
N PHE A 312 8.39 15.65 6.46
CA PHE A 312 8.41 14.78 7.63
C PHE A 312 8.70 15.54 8.92
N THR A 313 9.64 16.49 8.89
CA THR A 313 9.94 17.36 10.04
C THR A 313 8.74 18.22 10.41
N LYS A 314 8.05 18.81 9.41
CA LYS A 314 6.80 19.55 9.61
C LYS A 314 5.69 18.65 10.19
N MET A 315 5.51 17.44 9.66
CA MET A 315 4.54 16.46 10.16
C MET A 315 4.77 16.16 11.65
N MET A 316 6.03 15.97 12.04
CA MET A 316 6.43 15.75 13.44
C MET A 316 6.19 16.97 14.32
N LEU A 317 6.47 18.18 13.82
CA LEU A 317 6.21 19.45 14.51
C LEU A 317 4.72 19.64 14.80
N PHE A 318 3.85 19.26 13.85
CA PHE A 318 2.39 19.28 14.01
C PHE A 318 1.83 18.11 14.83
N HIS A 319 2.69 17.30 15.45
CA HIS A 319 2.32 16.12 16.25
C HIS A 319 1.46 15.09 15.49
N VAL A 320 1.57 15.05 14.17
CA VAL A 320 0.89 14.05 13.34
C VAL A 320 1.71 12.77 13.40
N ARG A 321 1.14 11.69 13.94
CA ARG A 321 1.84 10.43 14.16
C ARG A 321 2.20 9.76 12.82
N PRO A 322 3.49 9.50 12.52
CA PRO A 322 3.90 8.74 11.35
C PRO A 322 3.47 7.27 11.44
N ASP A 323 3.18 6.68 10.28
CA ASP A 323 2.95 5.24 10.15
C ASP A 323 4.08 4.55 9.39
N GLN A 324 3.96 3.24 9.18
CA GLN A 324 4.93 2.42 8.45
C GLN A 324 5.21 2.93 7.01
N PHE A 325 4.22 3.53 6.35
CA PHE A 325 4.36 4.06 4.99
C PHE A 325 5.09 5.41 5.01
N THR A 326 4.84 6.24 6.03
CA THR A 326 5.62 7.46 6.27
C THR A 326 7.10 7.11 6.46
N PHE A 327 7.41 6.19 7.39
CA PHE A 327 8.80 5.82 7.67
C PHE A 327 9.51 5.21 6.48
N SER A 328 8.86 4.29 5.76
CA SER A 328 9.40 3.72 4.53
C SER A 328 9.70 4.81 3.49
N SER A 329 8.79 5.77 3.30
CA SER A 329 8.99 6.88 2.36
C SER A 329 10.16 7.79 2.76
N CYS A 330 10.30 8.11 4.05
CA CYS A 330 11.42 8.90 4.55
C CYS A 330 12.76 8.16 4.44
N LEU A 331 12.78 6.84 4.66
CA LEU A 331 13.98 6.01 4.48
C LEU A 331 14.37 5.91 3.00
N CYS A 332 13.41 5.74 2.09
CA CYS A 332 13.65 5.82 0.65
C CYS A 332 14.16 7.21 0.25
N ALA A 333 13.62 8.28 0.84
CA ALA A 333 14.14 9.63 0.62
C ALA A 333 15.60 9.75 1.08
N CYS A 334 15.95 9.25 2.28
CA CYS A 334 17.33 9.22 2.76
C CYS A 334 18.25 8.44 1.82
N ALA A 335 17.79 7.29 1.32
CA ALA A 335 18.51 6.45 0.36
C ALA A 335 18.77 7.20 -0.96
N SER A 336 17.76 7.90 -1.48
CA SER A 336 17.86 8.66 -2.74
C SER A 336 18.85 9.82 -2.67
N ILE A 337 19.00 10.45 -1.50
CA ILE A 337 19.96 11.54 -1.28
C ILE A 337 21.27 11.08 -0.62
N ALA A 338 21.46 9.76 -0.49
CA ALA A 338 22.58 9.12 0.21
C ALA A 338 22.86 9.70 1.63
N SER A 339 21.81 10.13 2.35
CA SER A 339 21.96 10.77 3.67
C SER A 339 21.87 9.74 4.79
N LEU A 340 23.01 9.15 5.13
CA LEU A 340 23.16 8.20 6.24
C LEU A 340 22.74 8.79 7.59
N LYS A 341 22.97 10.10 7.78
CA LYS A 341 22.65 10.83 9.02
C LYS A 341 21.14 10.82 9.29
N HIS A 342 20.33 11.25 8.34
CA HIS A 342 18.87 11.25 8.47
C HIS A 342 18.32 9.83 8.62
N GLY A 343 18.86 8.87 7.86
CA GLY A 343 18.51 7.46 7.98
C GLY A 343 18.73 6.91 9.39
N LYS A 344 19.90 7.19 10.00
CA LYS A 344 20.21 6.82 11.39
C LYS A 344 19.29 7.50 12.40
N GLN A 345 18.94 8.78 12.19
CA GLN A 345 18.02 9.50 13.07
C GLN A 345 16.62 8.87 13.06
N ILE A 346 16.09 8.55 11.88
CA ILE A 346 14.79 7.87 11.74
C ILE A 346 14.83 6.49 12.39
N HIS A 347 15.90 5.71 12.15
CA HIS A 347 16.04 4.39 12.75
C HIS A 347 16.14 4.47 14.28
N ALA A 348 16.91 5.41 14.84
CA ALA A 348 16.97 5.65 16.28
C ALA A 348 15.62 6.09 16.85
N TYR A 349 14.85 6.90 16.11
CA TYR A 349 13.50 7.29 16.50
C TYR A 349 12.55 6.10 16.58
N LEU A 350 12.58 5.18 15.59
CA LEU A 350 11.78 3.95 15.59
C LEU A 350 12.05 3.11 16.85
N LEU A 351 13.33 2.95 17.23
CA LEU A 351 13.72 2.25 18.45
C LEU A 351 13.21 2.98 19.70
N ARG A 352 13.37 4.31 19.76
CA ARG A 352 12.95 5.12 20.91
C ARG A 352 11.46 5.03 21.20
N ILE A 353 10.62 4.91 20.18
CA ILE A 353 9.16 4.78 20.34
C ILE A 353 8.69 3.33 20.47
N ASN A 354 9.63 2.36 20.56
CA ASN A 354 9.34 0.92 20.54
C ASN A 354 8.46 0.50 19.36
N PHE A 355 8.65 1.13 18.19
CA PHE A 355 7.92 0.78 16.97
C PHE A 355 8.30 -0.63 16.56
N GLN A 356 7.30 -1.48 16.27
CA GLN A 356 7.52 -2.82 15.74
C GLN A 356 7.56 -2.76 14.21
N PRO A 357 8.75 -2.78 13.57
CA PRO A 357 8.85 -2.60 12.13
C PRO A 357 8.30 -3.83 11.42
N ASN A 358 7.41 -3.62 10.46
CA ASN A 358 6.98 -4.67 9.54
C ASN A 358 7.99 -4.80 8.38
N THR A 359 7.76 -5.78 7.51
CA THR A 359 8.53 -6.04 6.29
C THR A 359 8.83 -4.78 5.48
N ILE A 360 7.86 -3.86 5.35
CA ILE A 360 8.00 -2.63 4.57
C ILE A 360 9.07 -1.72 5.17
N VAL A 361 9.06 -1.52 6.48
CA VAL A 361 10.04 -0.66 7.17
C VAL A 361 11.41 -1.32 7.22
N VAL A 362 11.48 -2.63 7.47
CA VAL A 362 12.75 -3.37 7.50
C VAL A 362 13.42 -3.37 6.13
N SER A 363 12.67 -3.64 5.06
CA SER A 363 13.17 -3.56 3.68
C SER A 363 13.70 -2.17 3.36
N ALA A 364 12.96 -1.10 3.72
CA ALA A 364 13.41 0.27 3.53
C ALA A 364 14.66 0.64 4.35
N LEU A 365 14.83 0.08 5.56
CA LEU A 365 16.06 0.26 6.35
C LEU A 365 17.26 -0.41 5.68
N ILE A 366 17.11 -1.64 5.19
CA ILE A 366 18.17 -2.37 4.48
C ILE A 366 18.57 -1.60 3.22
N ASP A 367 17.61 -1.19 2.39
CA ASP A 367 17.83 -0.40 1.17
C ASP A 367 18.54 0.93 1.48
N MET A 368 18.07 1.65 2.51
CA MET A 368 18.68 2.91 2.93
C MET A 368 20.13 2.74 3.37
N TYR A 369 20.43 1.77 4.24
CA TYR A 369 21.80 1.53 4.68
C TYR A 369 22.70 1.06 3.53
N SER A 370 22.19 0.19 2.64
CA SER A 370 22.93 -0.27 1.47
C SER A 370 23.28 0.89 0.53
N LYS A 371 22.31 1.71 0.12
CA LYS A 371 22.54 2.85 -0.78
C LYS A 371 23.37 3.98 -0.17
N CYS A 372 23.38 4.08 1.17
CA CYS A 372 24.27 4.99 1.89
C CYS A 372 25.68 4.41 2.15
N GLY A 373 26.05 3.31 1.48
CA GLY A 373 27.39 2.71 1.59
C GLY A 373 27.65 1.93 2.88
N SER A 374 26.63 1.69 3.72
CA SER A 374 26.73 1.01 5.01
C SER A 374 26.09 -0.37 5.00
N LEU A 375 26.43 -1.20 4.01
CA LEU A 375 25.84 -2.53 3.80
C LEU A 375 25.92 -3.42 5.06
N GLY A 376 27.02 -3.35 5.82
CA GLY A 376 27.16 -4.11 7.07
C GLY A 376 26.11 -3.79 8.13
N ILE A 377 25.60 -2.55 8.18
CA ILE A 377 24.46 -2.20 9.06
C ILE A 377 23.16 -2.76 8.48
N GLY A 378 22.97 -2.66 7.15
CA GLY A 378 21.83 -3.28 6.46
C GLY A 378 21.74 -4.79 6.75
N ARG A 379 22.88 -5.49 6.73
CA ARG A 379 22.95 -6.91 7.09
C ARG A 379 22.56 -7.17 8.54
N LYS A 380 23.04 -6.36 9.49
CA LYS A 380 22.62 -6.47 10.90
C LYS A 380 21.11 -6.26 11.08
N VAL A 381 20.51 -5.32 10.34
CA VAL A 381 19.05 -5.11 10.37
C VAL A 381 18.32 -6.36 9.85
N PHE A 382 18.82 -6.97 8.77
CA PHE A 382 18.29 -8.23 8.26
C PHE A 382 18.46 -9.39 9.26
N ASP A 383 19.62 -9.50 9.91
CA ASP A 383 19.88 -10.60 10.83
C ASP A 383 18.96 -10.57 12.05
N LEU A 384 18.64 -9.36 12.55
CA LEU A 384 17.73 -9.10 13.68
C LEU A 384 16.24 -9.33 13.35
N MET A 385 15.88 -9.67 12.11
CA MET A 385 14.49 -9.95 11.76
C MET A 385 14.00 -11.26 12.40
N GLY A 386 12.80 -11.24 12.98
CA GLY A 386 12.23 -12.42 13.63
C GLY A 386 11.65 -13.47 12.68
N ASN A 387 11.13 -13.07 11.50
CA ASN A 387 10.46 -13.97 10.57
C ASN A 387 11.31 -14.29 9.33
N LYS A 388 12.08 -15.38 9.38
CA LYS A 388 12.93 -15.83 8.26
C LYS A 388 12.17 -16.43 7.07
N LEU A 389 10.84 -16.51 7.10
CA LEU A 389 10.02 -16.98 5.96
C LEU A 389 9.62 -15.88 4.97
N ASP A 390 9.93 -14.60 5.27
CA ASP A 390 9.54 -13.48 4.42
C ASP A 390 10.50 -13.31 3.22
N VAL A 391 10.04 -13.78 2.05
CA VAL A 391 10.77 -13.71 0.77
C VAL A 391 11.17 -12.29 0.38
N VAL A 392 10.37 -11.27 0.73
CA VAL A 392 10.65 -9.88 0.35
C VAL A 392 11.92 -9.36 1.03
N LEU A 393 12.17 -9.76 2.28
CA LEU A 393 13.38 -9.34 3.01
C LEU A 393 14.63 -10.03 2.48
N TRP A 394 14.53 -11.31 2.12
CA TRP A 394 15.61 -12.03 1.44
C TRP A 394 15.96 -11.37 0.10
N ASN A 395 14.95 -11.09 -0.74
CA ASN A 395 15.16 -10.40 -2.01
C ASN A 395 15.78 -9.01 -1.80
N THR A 396 15.43 -8.30 -0.72
CA THR A 396 16.01 -6.98 -0.40
C THR A 396 17.51 -7.09 -0.09
N ILE A 397 17.93 -8.02 0.77
CA ILE A 397 19.35 -8.16 1.15
C ILE A 397 20.20 -8.73 0.01
N ILE A 398 19.67 -9.68 -0.77
CA ILE A 398 20.34 -10.21 -1.97
C ILE A 398 20.52 -9.08 -3.00
N SER A 399 19.50 -8.24 -3.21
CA SER A 399 19.61 -7.09 -4.10
C SER A 399 20.61 -6.04 -3.60
N ALA A 400 20.70 -5.84 -2.29
CA ALA A 400 21.68 -4.96 -1.69
C ALA A 400 23.12 -5.48 -1.90
N LEU A 401 23.34 -6.81 -1.79
CA LEU A 401 24.63 -7.43 -2.07
C LEU A 401 25.00 -7.33 -3.56
N ALA A 402 24.04 -7.57 -4.44
CA ALA A 402 24.21 -7.44 -5.90
C ALA A 402 24.69 -6.04 -6.31
N GLN A 403 24.07 -4.99 -5.76
CA GLN A 403 24.43 -3.59 -6.05
C GLN A 403 25.83 -3.21 -5.58
N HIS A 404 26.37 -3.93 -4.58
CA HIS A 404 27.73 -3.73 -4.06
C HIS A 404 28.75 -4.66 -4.74
N GLY A 405 28.34 -5.46 -5.73
CA GLY A 405 29.22 -6.39 -6.44
C GLY A 405 29.57 -7.66 -5.66
N CYS A 406 28.89 -7.93 -4.55
CA CYS A 406 29.11 -9.10 -3.69
C CYS A 406 28.29 -10.31 -4.17
N GLY A 407 28.48 -10.74 -5.42
CA GLY A 407 27.68 -11.79 -6.05
C GLY A 407 27.75 -13.14 -5.34
N GLU A 408 28.93 -13.55 -4.86
CA GLU A 408 29.10 -14.80 -4.12
C GLU A 408 28.34 -14.80 -2.78
N GLU A 409 28.37 -13.68 -2.05
CA GLU A 409 27.57 -13.53 -0.83
C GLU A 409 26.06 -13.50 -1.15
N ALA A 410 25.66 -12.94 -2.30
CA ALA A 410 24.28 -12.95 -2.74
C ALA A 410 23.78 -14.39 -3.02
N ILE A 411 24.63 -15.24 -3.61
CA ILE A 411 24.37 -16.67 -3.79
C ILE A 411 24.26 -17.38 -2.45
N GLN A 412 25.18 -17.13 -1.52
CA GLN A 412 25.13 -17.71 -0.18
C GLN A 412 23.82 -17.33 0.55
N MET A 413 23.33 -16.11 0.34
CA MET A 413 22.06 -15.66 0.90
C MET A 413 20.84 -16.35 0.29
N LEU A 414 20.88 -16.71 -0.99
CA LEU A 414 19.85 -17.53 -1.62
C LEU A 414 19.84 -18.94 -1.03
N ASP A 415 21.02 -19.53 -0.80
CA ASP A 415 21.11 -20.85 -0.17
C ASP A 415 20.58 -20.82 1.27
N ASP A 416 20.89 -19.78 2.04
CA ASP A 416 20.34 -19.56 3.38
C ASP A 416 18.81 -19.38 3.36
N MET A 417 18.29 -18.66 2.38
CA MET A 417 16.85 -18.50 2.15
C MET A 417 16.18 -19.86 1.96
N VAL A 418 16.71 -20.69 1.06
CA VAL A 418 16.17 -22.03 0.78
C VAL A 418 16.28 -22.93 2.02
N ARG A 419 17.42 -22.91 2.73
CA ARG A 419 17.63 -23.67 3.97
C ARG A 419 16.66 -23.26 5.08
N SER A 420 16.25 -21.99 5.12
CA SER A 420 15.25 -21.50 6.09
C SER A 420 13.81 -21.92 5.76
N GLY A 421 13.58 -22.58 4.62
CA GLY A 421 12.26 -23.01 4.15
C GLY A 421 11.48 -21.94 3.38
N ALA A 422 12.08 -20.77 3.13
CA ALA A 422 11.51 -19.76 2.25
C ALA A 422 11.66 -20.22 0.79
N LYS A 423 10.58 -20.11 0.01
CA LYS A 423 10.59 -20.51 -1.40
C LYS A 423 10.98 -19.33 -2.29
N PRO A 424 12.03 -19.45 -3.12
CA PRO A 424 12.35 -18.49 -4.15
C PRO A 424 11.15 -18.18 -5.04
N ASP A 425 10.97 -16.92 -5.39
CA ASP A 425 9.93 -16.46 -6.31
C ASP A 425 10.54 -15.82 -7.57
N LYS A 426 9.68 -15.32 -8.46
CA LYS A 426 10.08 -14.62 -9.69
C LYS A 426 11.05 -13.46 -9.40
N ILE A 427 10.86 -12.74 -8.30
CA ILE A 427 11.69 -11.59 -7.96
C ILE A 427 13.06 -12.09 -7.45
N THR A 428 13.11 -13.19 -6.71
CA THR A 428 14.36 -13.80 -6.24
C THR A 428 15.31 -14.11 -7.41
N PHE A 429 14.78 -14.68 -8.50
CA PHE A 429 15.60 -15.02 -9.67
C PHE A 429 16.06 -13.79 -10.46
N VAL A 430 15.24 -12.75 -10.57
CA VAL A 430 15.69 -11.46 -11.15
C VAL A 430 16.85 -10.89 -10.35
N VAL A 431 16.74 -10.88 -9.02
CA VAL A 431 17.75 -10.31 -8.14
C VAL A 431 19.07 -11.12 -8.19
N ILE A 432 19.01 -12.46 -8.18
CA ILE A 432 20.23 -13.28 -8.25
C ILE A 432 20.91 -13.19 -9.61
N LEU A 433 20.16 -13.17 -10.72
CA LEU A 433 20.73 -13.00 -12.06
C LEU A 433 21.41 -11.64 -12.19
N ASN A 434 20.84 -10.59 -11.60
CA ASN A 434 21.49 -9.28 -11.55
C ASN A 434 22.79 -9.31 -10.71
N ALA A 435 22.80 -10.04 -9.59
CA ALA A 435 24.01 -10.26 -8.81
C ALA A 435 25.11 -10.95 -9.64
N CYS A 436 24.73 -12.01 -10.37
CA CYS A 436 25.65 -12.69 -11.29
C CYS A 436 26.15 -11.74 -12.39
N SER A 437 25.29 -10.90 -12.96
CA SER A 437 25.67 -9.94 -14.01
C SER A 437 26.69 -8.90 -13.52
N HIS A 438 26.49 -8.36 -12.33
CA HIS A 438 27.41 -7.38 -11.75
C HIS A 438 28.74 -7.98 -11.28
N SER A 439 28.76 -9.26 -10.93
CA SER A 439 29.96 -9.98 -10.47
C SER A 439 30.63 -10.85 -11.54
N GLY A 440 30.09 -10.90 -12.77
CA GLY A 440 30.63 -11.71 -13.87
C GLY A 440 30.48 -13.23 -13.68
N LEU A 441 29.53 -13.69 -12.86
CA LEU A 441 29.30 -15.10 -12.54
C LEU A 441 28.42 -15.78 -13.61
N VAL A 442 28.95 -15.88 -14.83
CA VAL A 442 28.18 -16.32 -16.02
C VAL A 442 27.61 -17.72 -15.86
N GLN A 443 28.43 -18.69 -15.45
CA GLN A 443 27.99 -20.08 -15.33
C GLN A 443 26.93 -20.25 -14.24
N GLN A 444 27.11 -19.61 -13.08
CA GLN A 444 26.13 -19.64 -12.01
C GLN A 444 24.81 -18.99 -12.45
N GLY A 445 24.87 -17.86 -13.16
CA GLY A 445 23.69 -17.18 -13.70
C GLY A 445 22.91 -18.05 -14.69
N LEU A 446 23.59 -18.75 -15.59
CA LEU A 446 22.96 -19.73 -16.50
C LEU A 446 22.28 -20.86 -15.73
N ASN A 447 22.96 -21.44 -14.73
CA ASN A 447 22.39 -22.49 -13.89
C ASN A 447 21.14 -22.01 -13.12
N PHE A 448 21.14 -20.77 -12.62
CA PHE A 448 19.96 -20.18 -11.98
C PHE A 448 18.81 -19.95 -12.96
N PHE A 449 19.10 -19.52 -14.19
CA PHE A 449 18.10 -19.34 -15.23
C PHE A 449 17.45 -20.66 -15.69
N GLU A 450 18.19 -21.77 -15.65
CA GLU A 450 17.63 -23.09 -15.94
C GLU A 450 16.84 -23.65 -14.75
N SER A 451 17.42 -23.62 -13.56
CA SER A 451 16.79 -24.16 -12.33
C SER A 451 15.47 -23.46 -11.98
N MET A 452 15.27 -22.17 -12.31
CA MET A 452 13.98 -21.51 -12.07
C MET A 452 12.81 -22.24 -12.75
N SER A 453 13.04 -22.81 -13.93
CA SER A 453 12.03 -23.56 -14.67
C SER A 453 11.96 -25.02 -14.18
N CYS A 454 13.12 -25.67 -14.07
CA CYS A 454 13.21 -27.11 -13.75
C CYS A 454 12.83 -27.44 -12.31
N ASP A 455 13.32 -26.65 -11.34
CA ASP A 455 13.23 -26.99 -9.92
C ASP A 455 12.08 -26.24 -9.23
N TYR A 456 11.78 -25.02 -9.68
CA TYR A 456 10.80 -24.14 -9.04
C TYR A 456 9.51 -23.94 -9.86
N GLY A 457 9.45 -24.42 -11.11
CA GLY A 457 8.28 -24.28 -11.98
C GLY A 457 7.94 -22.83 -12.33
N ILE A 458 8.94 -21.94 -12.28
CA ILE A 458 8.79 -20.52 -12.57
C ILE A 458 9.09 -20.28 -14.05
N VAL A 459 8.08 -19.87 -14.81
CA VAL A 459 8.26 -19.50 -16.21
C VAL A 459 9.05 -18.19 -16.33
N PRO A 460 10.16 -18.14 -17.10
CA PRO A 460 10.92 -16.93 -17.34
C PRO A 460 10.07 -15.80 -17.91
N SER A 461 10.15 -14.63 -17.27
CA SER A 461 9.55 -13.39 -17.76
C SER A 461 10.57 -12.55 -18.54
N GLN A 462 10.10 -11.50 -19.22
CA GLN A 462 10.96 -10.52 -19.90
C GLN A 462 12.07 -9.95 -18.98
N GLU A 463 11.78 -9.77 -17.69
CA GLU A 463 12.77 -9.28 -16.72
C GLU A 463 13.92 -10.27 -16.51
N HIS A 464 13.62 -11.58 -16.47
CA HIS A 464 14.66 -12.61 -16.34
C HIS A 464 15.55 -12.65 -17.57
N TYR A 465 14.96 -12.56 -18.77
CA TYR A 465 15.72 -12.47 -20.02
C TYR A 465 16.57 -11.20 -20.10
N ALA A 466 16.05 -10.05 -19.65
CA ALA A 466 16.83 -8.81 -19.61
C ALA A 466 18.07 -8.96 -18.71
N CYS A 467 17.95 -9.59 -17.54
CA CYS A 467 19.10 -9.88 -16.68
C CYS A 467 20.08 -10.89 -17.31
N LEU A 468 19.57 -11.92 -17.99
CA LEU A 468 20.41 -12.90 -18.69
C LEU A 468 21.19 -12.26 -19.85
N ILE A 469 20.54 -11.40 -20.63
CA ILE A 469 21.16 -10.67 -21.74
C ILE A 469 22.20 -9.67 -21.23
N ASP A 470 21.93 -8.97 -20.12
CA ASP A 470 22.93 -8.12 -19.48
C ASP A 470 24.14 -8.94 -18.99
N LEU A 471 23.91 -10.12 -18.38
CA LEU A 471 24.98 -11.04 -17.94
C LEU A 471 25.87 -11.52 -19.10
N LEU A 472 25.27 -12.15 -20.11
CA LEU A 472 25.99 -12.69 -21.29
C LEU A 472 26.64 -11.56 -22.09
N GLY A 473 25.90 -10.46 -22.23
CA GLY A 473 26.35 -9.27 -22.92
C GLY A 473 27.58 -8.65 -22.28
N ARG A 474 27.60 -8.47 -20.95
CA ARG A 474 28.79 -7.96 -20.25
C ARG A 474 29.98 -8.90 -20.37
N ALA A 475 29.74 -10.21 -20.41
CA ALA A 475 30.77 -11.22 -20.67
C ALA A 475 31.31 -11.21 -22.12
N GLY A 476 30.65 -10.50 -23.04
CA GLY A 476 31.03 -10.43 -24.46
C GLY A 476 30.50 -11.59 -25.31
N CYS A 477 29.62 -12.44 -24.76
CA CYS A 477 29.07 -13.61 -25.45
C CYS A 477 27.88 -13.23 -26.36
N PHE A 478 28.13 -12.46 -27.42
CA PHE A 478 27.06 -11.92 -28.27
C PHE A 478 26.30 -12.98 -29.08
N GLU A 479 26.95 -14.09 -29.46
CA GLU A 479 26.26 -15.20 -30.14
C GLU A 479 25.19 -15.80 -29.23
N GLU A 480 25.55 -16.09 -27.98
CA GLU A 480 24.64 -16.61 -26.96
C GLU A 480 23.52 -15.62 -26.64
N VAL A 481 23.80 -14.30 -26.63
CA VAL A 481 22.77 -13.26 -26.48
C VAL A 481 21.73 -13.36 -27.61
N MET A 482 22.17 -13.51 -28.86
CA MET A 482 21.26 -13.61 -30.01
C MET A 482 20.44 -14.91 -29.95
N ASP A 483 21.07 -16.03 -29.60
CA ASP A 483 20.38 -17.31 -29.39
C ASP A 483 19.28 -17.21 -28.33
N GLN A 484 19.55 -16.52 -27.21
CA GLN A 484 18.55 -16.35 -26.15
C GLN A 484 17.39 -15.45 -26.60
N LEU A 485 17.66 -14.39 -27.38
CA LEU A 485 16.62 -13.54 -27.96
C LEU A 485 15.70 -14.32 -28.92
N GLU A 486 16.25 -15.25 -29.68
CA GLU A 486 15.47 -16.12 -30.58
C GLU A 486 14.64 -17.17 -29.84
N LYS A 487 15.18 -17.71 -28.72
CA LYS A 487 14.47 -18.67 -27.85
C LYS A 487 13.35 -18.04 -27.03
N MET A 488 13.24 -16.71 -26.98
CA MET A 488 12.20 -16.05 -26.21
C MET A 488 10.79 -16.42 -26.73
N PRO A 489 9.87 -16.89 -25.86
CA PRO A 489 8.52 -17.24 -26.27
C PRO A 489 7.64 -16.02 -26.62
N TYR A 490 8.15 -14.80 -26.41
CA TYR A 490 7.47 -13.54 -26.65
C TYR A 490 8.41 -12.56 -27.35
N LYS A 491 7.84 -11.53 -27.99
CA LYS A 491 8.65 -10.44 -28.56
C LYS A 491 9.35 -9.66 -27.43
N PRO A 492 10.64 -9.30 -27.57
CA PRO A 492 11.36 -8.54 -26.54
C PRO A 492 10.72 -7.17 -26.27
N ASP A 493 10.58 -6.84 -24.98
CA ASP A 493 10.05 -5.56 -24.50
C ASP A 493 11.15 -4.49 -24.35
N ASP A 494 10.76 -3.31 -23.84
CA ASP A 494 11.65 -2.18 -23.58
C ASP A 494 12.82 -2.54 -22.66
N ARG A 495 12.63 -3.43 -21.70
CA ARG A 495 13.65 -3.79 -20.70
C ARG A 495 14.76 -4.61 -21.33
N VAL A 496 14.38 -5.57 -22.17
CA VAL A 496 15.33 -6.41 -22.90
C VAL A 496 16.15 -5.57 -23.89
N TRP A 497 15.49 -4.69 -24.65
CA TRP A 497 16.20 -3.80 -25.57
C TRP A 497 17.10 -2.80 -24.83
N ASN A 498 16.68 -2.28 -23.67
CA ASN A 498 17.51 -1.43 -22.82
C ASN A 498 18.76 -2.17 -22.31
N ALA A 499 18.62 -3.41 -21.84
CA ALA A 499 19.74 -4.23 -21.40
C ALA A 499 20.74 -4.45 -22.55
N LEU A 500 20.25 -4.84 -23.73
CA LEU A 500 21.07 -5.05 -24.92
C LEU A 500 21.78 -3.76 -25.37
N LEU A 501 21.07 -2.64 -25.38
CA LEU A 501 21.63 -1.34 -25.75
C LEU A 501 22.74 -0.90 -24.79
N GLY A 502 22.55 -1.13 -23.48
CA GLY A 502 23.55 -0.88 -22.45
C GLY A 502 24.82 -1.69 -22.68
N VAL A 503 24.67 -2.99 -22.94
CA VAL A 503 25.77 -3.92 -23.27
C VAL A 503 26.50 -3.51 -24.55
N CYS A 504 25.75 -3.21 -25.62
CA CYS A 504 26.35 -2.82 -26.90
C CYS A 504 27.19 -1.55 -26.77
N ARG A 505 26.78 -0.64 -25.88
CA ARG A 505 27.58 0.55 -25.55
C ARG A 505 28.88 0.20 -24.84
N ILE A 506 28.88 -0.77 -23.93
CA ILE A 506 30.07 -1.20 -23.18
C ILE A 506 31.11 -1.81 -24.13
N HIS A 507 30.69 -2.70 -25.02
CA HIS A 507 31.59 -3.41 -25.95
C HIS A 507 31.77 -2.73 -27.32
N GLY A 508 31.16 -1.57 -27.53
CA GLY A 508 31.26 -0.85 -28.80
C GLY A 508 30.59 -1.57 -29.99
N HIS A 509 29.57 -2.40 -29.76
CA HIS A 509 28.87 -3.15 -30.80
C HIS A 509 27.82 -2.28 -31.52
N ILE A 510 28.29 -1.34 -32.34
CA ILE A 510 27.53 -0.20 -32.86
C ILE A 510 26.27 -0.59 -33.65
N GLU A 511 26.35 -1.57 -34.55
CA GLU A 511 25.21 -1.95 -35.42
C GLU A 511 24.07 -2.57 -34.62
N LEU A 512 24.39 -3.40 -33.62
CA LEU A 512 23.41 -4.00 -32.73
C LEU A 512 22.81 -2.95 -31.77
N GLY A 513 23.65 -2.04 -31.26
CA GLY A 513 23.21 -0.90 -30.46
C GLY A 513 22.25 0.02 -31.22
N ARG A 514 22.50 0.30 -32.51
CA ARG A 514 21.58 1.09 -33.35
C ARG A 514 20.22 0.41 -33.45
N LYS A 515 20.19 -0.88 -33.81
CA LYS A 515 18.95 -1.67 -33.91
C LYS A 515 18.18 -1.67 -32.59
N ALA A 516 18.86 -1.89 -31.46
CA ALA A 516 18.25 -1.90 -30.14
C ALA A 516 17.62 -0.54 -29.79
N ALA A 517 18.31 0.57 -30.08
CA ALA A 517 17.79 1.90 -29.82
C ALA A 517 16.59 2.27 -30.71
N GLU A 518 16.59 1.90 -31.99
CA GLU A 518 15.46 2.09 -32.90
C GLU A 518 14.21 1.34 -32.39
N ARG A 519 14.37 0.07 -31.97
CA ARG A 519 13.28 -0.71 -31.36
C ARG A 519 12.77 -0.09 -30.06
N LEU A 520 13.65 0.44 -29.21
CA LEU A 520 13.22 1.10 -27.99
C LEU A 520 12.41 2.38 -28.28
N ILE A 521 12.78 3.15 -29.30
CA ILE A 521 12.04 4.36 -29.71
C ILE A 521 10.66 4.01 -30.28
N GLU A 522 10.52 2.87 -30.96
CA GLU A 522 9.22 2.34 -31.41
C GLU A 522 8.32 1.96 -30.23
N LEU A 523 8.88 1.32 -29.20
CA LEU A 523 8.15 0.85 -28.01
C LEU A 523 7.83 1.99 -27.02
N GLU A 524 8.80 2.86 -26.75
CA GLU A 524 8.69 3.97 -25.81
C GLU A 524 9.04 5.33 -26.46
N PRO A 525 8.14 5.89 -27.30
CA PRO A 525 8.40 7.17 -27.98
C PRO A 525 8.69 8.34 -27.05
N GLN A 526 8.25 8.27 -25.79
CA GLN A 526 8.37 9.34 -24.79
C GLN A 526 9.61 9.20 -23.89
N SER A 527 10.31 8.07 -23.94
CA SER A 527 11.48 7.81 -23.11
C SER A 527 12.71 8.52 -23.66
N SER A 528 13.37 9.37 -22.87
CA SER A 528 14.53 10.15 -23.34
C SER A 528 15.80 9.29 -23.53
N THR A 529 15.89 8.15 -22.84
CA THR A 529 17.09 7.31 -22.75
C THR A 529 17.55 6.77 -24.10
N ALA A 530 16.65 6.20 -24.91
CA ALA A 530 17.05 5.68 -26.22
C ALA A 530 17.49 6.74 -27.21
N TYR A 531 16.84 7.91 -27.22
CA TYR A 531 17.29 9.00 -28.10
C TYR A 531 18.68 9.50 -27.71
N VAL A 532 18.93 9.68 -26.40
CA VAL A 532 20.24 10.11 -25.91
C VAL A 532 21.31 9.08 -26.26
N LEU A 533 21.02 7.80 -26.09
CA LEU A 533 21.95 6.71 -26.42
C LEU A 533 22.18 6.57 -27.92
N LEU A 534 21.14 6.65 -28.76
CA LEU A 534 21.25 6.63 -30.21
C LEU A 534 22.04 7.84 -30.73
N SER A 535 21.78 9.02 -30.18
CA SER A 535 22.55 10.24 -30.46
C SER A 535 24.01 10.07 -30.06
N SER A 536 24.30 9.40 -28.95
CA SER A 536 25.68 9.11 -28.53
C SER A 536 26.37 8.16 -29.51
N ILE A 537 25.69 7.08 -29.93
CA ILE A 537 26.21 6.12 -30.91
C ILE A 537 26.53 6.82 -32.25
N TYR A 538 25.65 7.69 -32.75
CA TYR A 538 25.92 8.45 -33.97
C TYR A 538 27.05 9.46 -33.82
N ALA A 539 27.21 10.08 -32.64
CA ALA A 539 28.31 11.00 -32.37
C ALA A 539 29.66 10.27 -32.40
N VAL A 540 29.76 9.07 -31.82
CA VAL A 540 30.96 8.23 -31.88
C VAL A 540 31.33 7.85 -33.32
N LEU A 541 30.32 7.65 -34.18
CA LEU A 541 30.52 7.41 -35.62
C LEU A 541 30.82 8.66 -36.45
N GLY A 542 30.90 9.85 -35.84
CA GLY A 542 31.07 11.13 -36.54
C GLY A 542 29.89 11.56 -37.41
N ARG A 543 28.72 10.91 -37.27
CA ARG A 543 27.51 11.17 -38.07
C ARG A 543 26.67 12.28 -37.44
N TRP A 544 27.19 13.52 -37.48
CA TRP A 544 26.54 14.68 -36.87
C TRP A 544 25.16 15.02 -37.45
N GLU A 545 24.92 14.73 -38.72
CA GLU A 545 23.59 14.89 -39.33
C GLU A 545 22.54 13.98 -38.66
N SER A 546 22.90 12.72 -38.38
CA SER A 546 22.02 11.78 -37.70
C SER A 546 21.78 12.19 -36.24
N VAL A 547 22.80 12.73 -35.56
CA VAL A 547 22.66 13.33 -34.22
C VAL A 547 21.63 14.47 -34.24
N GLN A 548 21.70 15.34 -35.24
CA GLN A 548 20.75 16.45 -35.39
C GLN A 548 19.32 15.94 -35.66
N LYS A 549 19.15 14.92 -36.51
CA LYS A 549 17.85 14.27 -36.77
C LYS A 549 17.25 13.68 -35.50
N VAL A 550 18.05 12.98 -34.68
CA VAL A 550 17.58 12.42 -33.40
C VAL A 550 17.15 13.53 -32.44
N ARG A 551 17.89 14.63 -32.35
CA ARG A 551 17.52 15.79 -31.51
C ARG A 551 16.25 16.48 -32.01
N GLN A 552 16.08 16.61 -33.33
CA GLN A 552 14.87 17.16 -33.91
C GLN A 552 13.66 16.27 -33.57
N LEU A 553 13.80 14.95 -33.70
CA LEU A 553 12.76 13.99 -33.33
C LEU A 553 12.39 14.06 -31.84
N MET A 554 13.37 14.27 -30.95
CA MET A 554 13.11 14.52 -29.53
C MET A 554 12.28 15.80 -29.33
N ASN A 555 12.60 16.89 -30.03
CA ASN A 555 11.88 18.15 -29.92
C ASN A 555 10.44 18.05 -30.44
N GLU A 556 10.24 17.40 -31.60
CA GLU A 556 8.91 17.16 -32.19
C GLU A 556 8.01 16.34 -31.26
N ARG A 557 8.57 15.35 -30.57
CA ARG A 557 7.86 14.50 -29.61
C ARG A 557 7.79 15.09 -28.19
N GLN A 558 8.31 16.30 -27.99
CA GLN A 558 8.42 16.99 -26.69
C GLN A 558 9.16 16.18 -25.60
N VAL A 559 10.08 15.30 -26.00
CA VAL A 559 10.87 14.49 -25.09
C VAL A 559 12.00 15.35 -24.52
N LYS A 560 11.98 15.58 -23.21
CA LYS A 560 13.03 16.33 -22.50
C LYS A 560 14.06 15.38 -21.92
N LYS A 561 15.35 15.73 -22.07
CA LYS A 561 16.44 15.07 -21.34
C LYS A 561 16.29 15.35 -19.84
N GLU A 562 16.34 14.31 -19.03
CA GLU A 562 16.38 14.46 -17.57
C GLU A 562 17.67 15.18 -17.15
N ARG A 563 17.51 16.20 -16.29
CA ARG A 563 18.65 16.98 -15.78
C ARG A 563 19.28 16.23 -14.62
N ALA A 564 20.61 16.10 -14.65
CA ALA A 564 21.34 15.63 -13.48
C ALA A 564 21.26 16.68 -12.37
N ILE A 565 21.06 16.22 -11.13
CA ILE A 565 21.00 17.03 -9.92
C ILE A 565 22.08 16.52 -8.97
N SER A 566 22.92 17.41 -8.46
CA SER A 566 23.81 17.17 -7.33
C SER A 566 23.33 17.95 -6.12
N TRP A 567 23.72 17.55 -4.91
CA TRP A 567 23.32 18.24 -3.68
C TRP A 567 24.39 18.16 -2.59
N LEU A 568 24.39 19.15 -1.70
CA LEU A 568 25.29 19.30 -0.56
C LEU A 568 24.49 19.70 0.69
N GLU A 569 24.80 19.18 1.87
CA GLU A 569 24.17 19.57 3.13
C GLU A 569 25.16 20.42 3.96
N ILE A 570 24.80 21.68 4.24
CA ILE A 570 25.59 22.60 5.06
C ILE A 570 24.66 23.08 6.19
N GLU A 571 25.07 22.92 7.45
CA GLU A 571 24.30 23.37 8.63
C GLU A 571 22.83 22.91 8.66
N ASN A 572 22.55 21.65 8.32
CA ASN A 572 21.20 21.05 8.20
C ASN A 572 20.32 21.67 7.08
N LYS A 573 20.88 22.47 6.17
CA LYS A 573 20.21 22.89 4.93
C LYS A 573 20.82 22.14 3.75
N VAL A 574 19.97 21.56 2.93
CA VAL A 574 20.37 20.91 1.67
C VAL A 574 20.33 21.93 0.55
N HIS A 575 21.46 22.08 -0.13
CA HIS A 575 21.70 22.92 -1.30
C HIS A 575 21.76 22.00 -2.52
N SER A 576 20.83 22.16 -3.48
CA SER A 576 20.80 21.39 -4.72
C SER A 576 21.31 22.20 -5.89
N PHE A 577 22.03 21.57 -6.80
CA PHE A 577 22.59 22.16 -8.01
C PHE A 577 22.16 21.30 -9.20
N SER A 578 21.61 21.91 -10.24
CA SER A 578 21.37 21.23 -11.51
C SER A 578 22.20 21.88 -12.62
N VAL A 579 22.44 21.15 -13.71
CA VAL A 579 23.19 21.70 -14.85
C VAL A 579 22.46 22.95 -15.38
N SER A 580 23.19 24.07 -15.43
CA SER A 580 22.66 25.40 -15.80
C SER A 580 21.65 26.01 -14.82
N ASP A 581 21.65 25.58 -13.56
CA ASP A 581 20.81 26.14 -12.50
C ASP A 581 21.38 27.46 -11.95
N SER A 582 20.56 28.52 -11.99
CA SER A 582 20.89 29.83 -11.44
C SER A 582 19.97 30.24 -10.28
N SER A 583 19.24 29.28 -9.68
CA SER A 583 18.25 29.56 -8.62
C SER A 583 18.84 29.65 -7.22
N HIS A 584 20.12 29.30 -7.04
CA HIS A 584 20.76 29.27 -5.73
C HIS A 584 20.93 30.69 -5.14
N PRO A 585 20.55 30.93 -3.87
CA PRO A 585 20.67 32.27 -3.25
C PRO A 585 22.08 32.84 -3.23
N LEU A 586 23.09 31.97 -3.19
CA LEU A 586 24.52 32.33 -3.19
C LEU A 586 25.19 32.14 -4.57
N LYS A 587 24.42 32.06 -5.67
CA LYS A 587 24.97 31.73 -7.00
C LYS A 587 26.17 32.61 -7.39
N GLU A 588 26.10 33.92 -7.13
CA GLU A 588 27.12 34.89 -7.53
C GLU A 588 28.46 34.59 -6.82
N GLN A 589 28.40 34.28 -5.52
CA GLN A 589 29.58 33.92 -4.73
C GLN A 589 30.15 32.57 -5.16
N ILE A 590 29.28 31.58 -5.42
CA ILE A 590 29.72 30.25 -5.86
C ILE A 590 30.40 30.33 -7.24
N TYR A 591 29.81 31.04 -8.20
CA TYR A 591 30.41 31.21 -9.52
C TYR A 591 31.73 32.00 -9.46
N SER A 592 31.81 33.04 -8.63
CA SER A 592 33.06 33.78 -8.42
C SER A 592 34.19 32.89 -7.87
N VAL A 593 33.90 32.03 -6.89
CA VAL A 593 34.90 31.07 -6.36
C VAL A 593 35.24 30.01 -7.40
N LEU A 594 34.27 29.51 -8.16
CA LEU A 594 34.53 28.54 -9.24
C LEU A 594 35.42 29.13 -10.35
N GLU A 595 35.24 30.40 -10.72
CA GLU A 595 36.11 31.10 -11.67
C GLU A 595 37.54 31.22 -11.14
N GLN A 596 37.72 31.56 -9.86
CA GLN A 596 39.05 31.61 -9.23
C GLN A 596 39.73 30.23 -9.24
N LEU A 597 38.99 29.17 -8.90
CA LEU A 597 39.50 27.80 -8.92
C LEU A 597 39.82 27.33 -10.34
N ALA A 598 38.98 27.67 -11.33
CA ALA A 598 39.23 27.33 -12.73
C ALA A 598 40.52 27.98 -13.25
N GLY A 599 40.74 29.26 -12.92
CA GLY A 599 42.00 29.95 -13.26
C GLY A 599 43.22 29.28 -12.62
N GLN A 600 43.14 28.91 -11.35
CA GLN A 600 44.24 28.18 -10.66
C GLN A 600 44.51 26.82 -11.31
N MET A 601 43.47 26.08 -11.70
CA MET A 601 43.63 24.79 -12.36
C MET A 601 44.25 24.91 -13.76
N GLU A 602 43.94 25.97 -14.51
CA GLU A 602 44.56 26.24 -15.81
C GLU A 602 46.04 26.65 -15.66
N GLU A 603 46.39 27.45 -14.65
CA GLU A 603 47.77 27.79 -14.32
C GLU A 603 48.59 26.54 -13.91
N ASP A 604 48.03 25.70 -13.04
CA ASP A 604 48.68 24.45 -12.60
C ASP A 604 48.82 23.44 -13.75
N ALA A 605 47.82 23.31 -14.63
CA ALA A 605 47.90 22.46 -15.81
C ALA A 605 48.95 22.96 -16.80
N SER A 606 49.08 24.28 -16.95
CA SER A 606 50.11 24.91 -17.79
C SER A 606 51.52 24.68 -17.24
N LEU A 607 51.70 24.75 -15.92
CA LEU A 607 52.95 24.40 -15.23
C LEU A 607 53.31 22.92 -15.40
N PHE A 608 52.32 22.02 -15.37
CA PHE A 608 52.53 20.58 -15.56
C PHE A 608 52.89 20.22 -17.00
N ILE A 609 52.39 20.97 -17.99
CA ILE A 609 52.75 20.81 -19.41
C ILE A 609 54.13 21.42 -19.69
N ALA A 610 54.51 22.51 -19.02
CA ALA A 610 55.83 23.15 -19.18
C ALA A 610 57.00 22.37 -18.52
N GLN A 611 56.70 21.38 -17.67
CA GLN A 611 57.69 20.47 -17.05
C GLN A 611 57.87 19.12 -17.78
N ARG A 612 57.20 18.95 -18.94
CA ARG A 612 57.42 17.84 -19.88
C ARG A 612 58.12 18.35 -21.14
#